data_AF-A0A962YA58-F1
#
_entry.id   AF-A0A962YA58-F1
#
_cell.length_a   1.000
_cell.length_b   1.000
_cell.length_c   1.000
_cell.angle_alpha   90.00
_cell.angle_beta   90.00
_cell.angle_gamma   90.00
#
_symmetry.space_group_name_H-M   'P 1'
#
loop_
_entity.id
_entity.type
_entity.pdbx_description
1 polymer ?
#
loop_
_entity_poly.entity_id
_entity_poly.type
_entity_poly.pdbx_seq_one_letter_code
_entity_poly.pdbx_strand_id
1 'polypeptide(L)'
;MFSTAQAALPFDNRNLVGRDGNPSLAPLMREVTPAVVNIATRSRVAVPVNPLFNDPFFRRFFNLPERPQPREQLSAGSGVIVDADRGYVLTNNHVIEDADDIVVRLKDRREYQAELIGRDPGTDIAVLKIKAKG
;
A
#
# COMPACT_ATOMS: atom_id res chain seq x y z
N MET A 1 -15.79 29.00 43.43
CA MET A 1 -16.15 27.70 42.83
C MET A 1 -16.03 27.86 41.33
N PHE A 2 -15.22 27.02 40.67
CA PHE A 2 -14.72 27.24 39.31
C PHE A 2 -15.80 27.00 38.26
N SER A 3 -15.98 27.98 37.36
CA SER A 3 -16.83 27.90 36.17
C SER A 3 -16.06 27.13 35.09
N THR A 4 -16.56 25.95 34.72
CA THR A 4 -16.04 25.20 33.58
C THR A 4 -16.53 25.85 32.30
N ALA A 5 -15.64 26.57 31.61
CA ALA A 5 -15.91 27.05 30.26
C ALA A 5 -15.97 25.86 29.29
N GLN A 6 -17.17 25.55 28.79
CA GLN A 6 -17.36 24.62 27.68
C GLN A 6 -16.92 25.35 26.40
N ALA A 7 -15.70 25.11 25.95
CA ALA A 7 -15.27 25.57 24.62
C ALA A 7 -16.00 24.74 23.56
N ALA A 8 -17.11 25.27 23.05
CA ALA A 8 -17.77 24.70 21.88
C ALA A 8 -16.91 25.00 20.64
N LEU A 9 -16.23 23.98 20.12
CA LEU A 9 -15.58 24.06 18.82
C LEU A 9 -16.66 24.29 17.73
N PRO A 10 -16.40 25.14 16.72
CA PRO A 10 -17.37 25.50 15.68
C PRO A 10 -17.42 24.45 14.57
N PHE A 11 -17.54 23.17 14.93
CA PHE A 11 -17.72 22.08 13.96
C PHE A 11 -19.15 21.58 14.07
N ASP A 12 -19.85 21.54 12.94
CA ASP A 12 -21.25 21.13 12.84
C ASP A 12 -21.41 19.69 13.36
N ASN A 13 -21.90 19.57 14.60
CA ASN A 13 -21.75 18.40 15.45
C ASN A 13 -22.73 17.26 15.11
N ARG A 14 -23.47 17.37 14.00
CA ARG A 14 -24.55 16.43 13.65
C ARG A 14 -24.05 15.09 13.11
N ASN A 15 -22.85 15.05 12.54
CA ASN A 15 -22.28 13.83 11.93
C ASN A 15 -21.17 13.17 12.75
N LEU A 16 -20.81 13.73 13.91
CA LEU A 16 -19.74 13.20 14.76
C LEU A 16 -20.28 12.50 16.00
N VAL A 17 -21.58 12.25 16.11
CA VAL A 17 -22.15 11.55 17.27
C VAL A 17 -22.07 10.03 17.05
N GLY A 18 -21.37 9.34 17.96
CA GLY A 18 -21.27 7.90 18.04
C GLY A 18 -22.60 7.23 18.40
N ARG A 19 -22.66 5.90 18.31
CA ARG A 19 -23.88 5.12 18.61
C ARG A 19 -24.35 5.27 20.06
N ASP A 20 -23.46 5.71 20.94
CA ASP A 20 -23.61 5.96 22.37
C ASP A 20 -23.94 7.43 22.71
N GLY A 21 -24.13 8.30 21.71
CA GLY A 21 -24.47 9.71 21.93
C GLY A 21 -23.28 10.63 22.21
N ASN A 22 -22.07 10.07 22.28
CA ASN A 22 -20.83 10.82 22.49
C ASN A 22 -20.16 11.22 21.17
N PRO A 23 -19.41 12.35 21.12
CA PRO A 23 -18.58 12.68 19.98
C PRO A 23 -17.58 11.55 19.64
N SER A 24 -17.53 11.16 18.37
CA SER A 24 -16.77 10.04 17.83
C SER A 24 -16.39 10.29 16.37
N LEU A 25 -15.17 9.89 16.00
CA LEU A 25 -14.70 9.87 14.61
C LEU A 25 -15.25 8.67 13.81
N ALA A 26 -15.86 7.69 14.49
CA ALA A 26 -16.32 6.45 13.88
C ALA A 26 -17.30 6.65 12.70
N PRO A 27 -18.25 7.61 12.72
CA PRO A 27 -19.11 7.88 11.57
C PRO A 27 -18.33 8.33 10.34
N LEU A 28 -17.40 9.28 10.51
CA LEU A 28 -16.55 9.76 9.42
C LEU A 28 -15.66 8.63 8.86
N MET A 29 -15.05 7.83 9.75
CA MET A 29 -14.23 6.69 9.34
C MET A 29 -15.02 5.68 8.50
N ARG A 30 -16.29 5.41 8.82
CA ARG A 30 -17.12 4.50 8.03
C ARG A 30 -17.31 4.96 6.58
N GLU A 31 -17.36 6.27 6.36
CA GLU A 31 -17.51 6.88 5.05
C GLU A 31 -16.19 6.91 4.26
N VAL A 32 -15.06 7.23 4.90
CA VAL A 32 -13.78 7.43 4.18
C VAL A 32 -12.95 6.15 4.00
N THR A 33 -13.05 5.18 4.92
CA THR A 33 -12.19 3.98 4.88
C THR A 33 -12.33 3.16 3.58
N PRO A 34 -13.50 3.05 2.93
CA PRO A 34 -13.63 2.36 1.63
C PRO A 34 -12.71 2.91 0.52
N ALA A 35 -12.29 4.18 0.60
CA ALA A 35 -11.37 4.78 -0.37
C ALA A 35 -9.91 4.35 -0.14
N VAL A 36 -9.56 3.83 1.04
CA VAL A 36 -8.20 3.40 1.36
C VAL A 36 -7.99 1.95 0.92
N VAL A 37 -6.88 1.71 0.24
CA VAL A 37 -6.53 0.40 -0.32
C VAL A 37 -5.17 -0.05 0.19
N ASN A 38 -4.96 -1.36 0.18
CA ASN A 38 -3.66 -1.95 0.41
C ASN A 38 -2.97 -2.20 -0.93
N ILE A 39 -1.69 -1.92 -1.01
CA ILE A 39 -0.87 -2.15 -2.20
C ILE A 39 0.14 -3.21 -1.83
N ALA A 40 0.14 -4.30 -2.59
CA ALA A 40 1.12 -5.36 -2.50
C ALA A 40 1.96 -5.34 -3.76
N THR A 41 3.28 -5.31 -3.60
CA THR A 41 4.21 -5.35 -4.72
C THR A 41 5.11 -6.56 -4.62
N ARG A 42 5.45 -7.14 -5.77
CA ARG A 42 6.42 -8.21 -5.90
C ARG A 42 7.52 -7.74 -6.84
N SER A 43 8.77 -7.97 -6.43
CA SER A 43 9.97 -7.68 -7.22
C SER A 43 10.85 -8.92 -7.28
N ARG A 44 11.45 -9.21 -8.43
CA ARG A 44 12.48 -10.26 -8.56
C ARG A 44 13.85 -9.61 -8.46
N VAL A 45 14.47 -9.75 -7.29
CA VAL A 45 15.83 -9.23 -7.07
C VAL A 45 16.84 -10.30 -7.44
N ALA A 46 17.77 -9.94 -8.34
CA ALA A 46 18.93 -10.77 -8.64
C ALA A 46 19.82 -10.85 -7.40
N VAL A 47 20.01 -12.05 -6.86
CA VAL A 47 20.90 -12.25 -5.71
C VAL A 47 22.35 -12.03 -6.18
N PRO A 48 23.12 -11.10 -5.58
CA PRO A 48 24.52 -10.93 -5.91
C PRO A 48 25.28 -12.22 -5.65
N VAL A 49 25.75 -12.87 -6.71
CA VAL A 49 26.48 -14.13 -6.60
C VAL A 49 27.92 -13.79 -6.23
N ASN A 50 28.31 -14.03 -4.97
CA ASN A 50 29.73 -13.96 -4.60
C ASN A 50 30.51 -14.93 -5.52
N PRO A 51 31.63 -14.50 -6.14
CA PRO A 51 32.45 -15.36 -6.99
C PRO A 51 32.81 -16.71 -6.37
N LEU A 52 32.94 -16.77 -5.04
CA LEU A 52 33.21 -18.00 -4.29
C LEU A 52 32.08 -19.04 -4.42
N PHE A 53 30.82 -18.59 -4.57
CA PHE A 53 29.67 -19.45 -4.84
C PHE A 53 29.63 -19.95 -6.28
N ASN A 54 30.59 -19.59 -7.15
CA ASN A 54 30.76 -20.16 -8.49
C ASN A 54 31.89 -21.20 -8.58
N ASP A 55 32.65 -21.38 -7.50
CA ASP A 55 33.75 -22.34 -7.43
C ASP A 55 33.22 -23.79 -7.33
N PRO A 56 33.63 -24.72 -8.23
CA PRO A 56 33.16 -26.10 -8.22
C PRO A 56 33.53 -26.89 -6.96
N PHE A 57 34.69 -26.61 -6.36
CA PHE A 57 35.18 -27.27 -5.16
C PHE A 57 34.38 -26.82 -3.93
N PHE A 58 34.20 -25.51 -3.76
CA PHE A 58 33.38 -24.93 -2.67
C PHE A 58 31.94 -25.44 -2.73
N ARG A 59 31.33 -25.46 -3.93
CA ARG A 59 29.97 -25.97 -4.14
C ARG A 59 29.82 -27.44 -3.76
N ARG A 60 30.80 -28.28 -4.13
CA ARG A 60 30.79 -29.72 -3.81
C ARG A 60 30.97 -29.96 -2.32
N PHE A 61 31.82 -29.17 -1.65
CA PHE A 61 32.06 -29.27 -0.22
C PHE A 61 30.83 -28.89 0.63
N PHE A 62 30.13 -27.82 0.25
CA PHE A 62 28.94 -27.33 0.97
C PHE A 62 27.59 -27.82 0.39
N ASN A 63 27.61 -28.69 -0.63
CA ASN A 63 26.43 -29.22 -1.30
C ASN A 63 25.42 -28.14 -1.78
N LEU A 64 25.93 -27.08 -2.40
CA LEU A 64 25.12 -25.95 -2.87
C LEU A 64 24.39 -26.25 -4.19
N PRO A 65 23.17 -25.71 -4.39
CA PRO A 65 22.42 -25.87 -5.64
C PRO A 65 23.12 -25.22 -6.85
N GLU A 66 22.96 -25.81 -8.03
CA GLU A 66 23.68 -25.44 -9.26
C GLU A 66 23.35 -24.05 -9.82
N ARG A 67 22.20 -23.47 -9.46
CA ARG A 67 21.74 -22.17 -9.96
C ARG A 67 21.26 -21.27 -8.81
N PRO A 68 21.77 -20.03 -8.71
CA PRO A 68 21.18 -19.02 -7.83
C PRO A 68 19.73 -18.82 -8.26
N GLN A 69 18.79 -19.06 -7.35
CA GLN A 69 17.39 -18.74 -7.61
C GLN A 69 17.17 -17.24 -7.37
N PRO A 70 16.47 -16.53 -8.28
CA PRO A 70 16.00 -15.17 -8.00
C PRO A 70 15.23 -15.17 -6.68
N ARG A 71 15.47 -14.19 -5.81
CA ARG A 71 14.65 -14.00 -4.63
C ARG A 71 13.48 -13.10 -5.00
N GLU A 72 12.28 -13.56 -4.69
CA GLU A 72 11.11 -12.68 -4.69
C GLU A 72 11.17 -11.81 -3.43
N GLN A 73 11.15 -10.50 -3.62
CA GLN A 73 10.93 -9.53 -2.56
C GLN A 73 9.47 -9.10 -2.61
N LEU A 74 8.80 -9.22 -1.47
CA LEU A 74 7.46 -8.71 -1.28
C LEU A 74 7.55 -7.39 -0.53
N SER A 75 6.79 -6.41 -0.98
CA SER A 75 6.59 -5.15 -0.27
C SER A 75 5.11 -4.84 -0.17
N ALA A 76 4.75 -4.05 0.84
CA ALA A 76 3.38 -3.69 1.15
C ALA A 76 3.31 -2.21 1.51
N GLY A 77 2.26 -1.56 1.03
CA GLY A 77 1.96 -0.16 1.29
C GLY A 77 0.45 0.10 1.30
N SER A 78 0.11 1.38 1.29
CA SER A 78 -1.26 1.86 1.20
C SER A 78 -1.42 2.79 0.01
N GLY A 79 -2.66 2.93 -0.44
CA GLY A 79 -3.05 3.92 -1.42
C GLY A 79 -4.46 4.45 -1.16
N VAL A 80 -4.85 5.44 -1.93
CA VAL A 80 -6.19 6.05 -1.86
C VAL A 80 -6.80 6.09 -3.25
N ILE A 81 -8.04 5.65 -3.40
CA ILE A 81 -8.81 5.79 -4.62
C ILE A 81 -9.23 7.26 -4.75
N VAL A 82 -8.75 7.93 -5.80
CA VAL A 82 -9.06 9.34 -6.08
C VAL A 82 -10.15 9.50 -7.14
N ASP A 83 -10.38 8.46 -7.93
CA ASP A 83 -11.43 8.42 -8.94
C ASP A 83 -11.91 6.97 -9.08
N ALA A 84 -13.14 6.70 -8.62
CA ALA A 84 -13.69 5.35 -8.64
C ALA A 84 -14.12 4.91 -10.05
N ASP A 85 -14.70 5.82 -10.84
CA ASP A 85 -15.18 5.55 -12.20
C ASP A 85 -14.01 5.22 -13.13
N ARG A 86 -12.92 5.97 -13.00
CA ARG A 86 -11.66 5.72 -13.70
C ARG A 86 -10.73 4.82 -12.89
N GLY A 87 -11.09 4.28 -11.73
CA GLY A 87 -10.23 3.38 -10.96
C GLY A 87 -8.79 3.89 -10.74
N TYR A 88 -8.61 5.18 -10.50
CA TYR A 88 -7.30 5.77 -10.21
C TYR A 88 -6.98 5.69 -8.72
N VAL A 89 -5.77 5.25 -8.42
CA VAL A 89 -5.25 5.06 -7.06
C VAL A 89 -3.95 5.83 -6.91
N LEU A 90 -3.87 6.65 -5.87
CA LEU A 90 -2.66 7.37 -5.49
C LEU A 90 -1.89 6.58 -4.43
N THR A 91 -0.56 6.53 -4.55
CA THR A 91 0.34 5.93 -3.56
C THR A 91 1.70 6.62 -3.57
N ASN A 92 2.61 6.17 -2.71
CA ASN A 92 3.98 6.66 -2.71
C ASN A 92 4.80 5.99 -3.82
N ASN A 93 5.69 6.74 -4.46
CA ASN A 93 6.56 6.21 -5.51
C ASN A 93 7.46 5.08 -4.98
N HIS A 94 8.05 5.23 -3.80
CA HIS A 94 8.95 4.21 -3.23
C HIS A 94 8.27 2.86 -2.96
N VAL A 95 6.93 2.82 -2.86
CA VAL A 95 6.18 1.55 -2.68
C VAL A 95 6.21 0.72 -3.96
N ILE A 96 6.27 1.37 -5.12
CA ILE A 96 6.13 0.77 -6.45
C ILE A 96 7.41 0.82 -7.29
N GLU A 97 8.48 1.44 -6.79
CA GLU A 97 9.67 1.80 -7.57
C GLU A 97 10.37 0.60 -8.23
N ASP A 98 10.49 -0.53 -7.52
CA ASP A 98 11.14 -1.76 -7.99
C ASP A 98 10.14 -2.89 -8.24
N ALA A 99 8.84 -2.58 -8.28
CA ALA A 99 7.80 -3.60 -8.40
C ALA A 99 7.69 -4.13 -9.84
N ASP A 100 7.86 -5.44 -10.01
CA ASP A 100 7.49 -6.15 -11.25
C ASP A 100 5.97 -6.28 -11.37
N ASP A 101 5.33 -6.66 -10.26
CA ASP A 101 3.89 -6.83 -10.15
C ASP A 101 3.33 -5.94 -9.05
N ILE A 102 2.22 -5.26 -9.34
CA ILE A 102 1.50 -4.41 -8.39
C ILE A 102 0.06 -4.91 -8.28
N VAL A 103 -0.35 -5.27 -7.07
CA VAL A 103 -1.70 -5.71 -6.74
C VAL A 103 -2.31 -4.72 -5.76
N VAL A 104 -3.47 -4.19 -6.10
CA VAL A 104 -4.28 -3.34 -5.22
C VAL A 104 -5.38 -4.19 -4.61
N ARG A 105 -5.46 -4.20 -3.28
CA ARG A 105 -6.48 -4.89 -2.51
C ARG A 105 -7.41 -3.89 -1.83
N LEU A 106 -8.69 -3.99 -2.17
CA LEU A 106 -9.77 -3.20 -1.58
C LEU A 106 -10.13 -3.71 -0.17
N LYS A 107 -10.85 -2.89 0.60
CA LYS A 107 -11.34 -3.23 1.94
C LYS A 107 -12.23 -4.48 1.97
N ASP A 108 -12.98 -4.73 0.90
CA ASP A 108 -13.84 -5.91 0.74
C ASP A 108 -13.08 -7.18 0.33
N ARG A 109 -11.74 -7.12 0.27
CA ARG A 109 -10.80 -8.18 -0.13
C ARG A 109 -10.79 -8.50 -1.62
N ARG A 110 -11.42 -7.69 -2.48
CA ARG A 110 -11.20 -7.79 -3.93
C ARG A 110 -9.78 -7.33 -4.26
N GLU A 111 -9.15 -8.05 -5.18
CA GLU A 111 -7.79 -7.77 -5.65
C GLU A 111 -7.80 -7.45 -7.14
N TYR A 112 -7.01 -6.45 -7.52
CA TYR A 112 -6.89 -5.98 -8.88
C TYR A 112 -5.42 -5.82 -9.23
N GLN A 113 -5.02 -6.34 -10.39
CA GLN A 113 -3.73 -5.99 -10.96
C GLN A 113 -3.77 -4.51 -11.38
N ALA A 114 -2.73 -3.78 -10.98
CA ALA A 114 -2.64 -2.35 -11.23
C ALA A 114 -1.61 -2.05 -12.30
N GLU A 115 -1.95 -1.09 -13.15
CA GLU A 115 -1.05 -0.55 -14.17
C GLU A 115 -0.51 0.80 -13.70
N LEU A 116 0.80 1.01 -13.78
CA LEU A 116 1.42 2.31 -13.48
C LEU A 116 1.06 3.30 -14.59
N ILE A 117 0.39 4.40 -14.24
CA ILE A 117 0.06 5.48 -15.17
C ILE A 117 1.17 6.53 -15.19
N GLY A 118 1.75 6.83 -14.02
CA GLY A 118 2.84 7.78 -13.90
C GLY A 118 3.35 7.88 -12.46
N ARG A 119 4.59 8.35 -12.32
CA ARG A 119 5.23 8.58 -11.02
C ARG A 119 6.08 9.85 -11.05
N ASP A 120 6.17 10.51 -9.92
CA ASP A 120 7.05 11.64 -9.66
C ASP A 120 7.94 11.30 -8.44
N PRO A 121 9.20 10.90 -8.68
CA PRO A 121 10.17 10.65 -7.62
C PRO A 121 10.49 11.88 -6.77
N GLY A 122 10.35 13.10 -7.31
CA GLY A 122 10.66 14.34 -6.60
C GLY A 122 9.71 14.62 -5.44
N THR A 123 8.45 14.21 -5.58
CA THR A 123 7.42 14.31 -4.52
C THR A 123 7.10 12.98 -3.86
N ASP A 124 7.76 11.89 -4.27
CA ASP A 124 7.48 10.52 -3.86
C ASP A 124 6.01 10.10 -4.11
N ILE A 125 5.44 10.43 -5.28
CA ILE A 125 4.04 10.14 -5.62
C ILE A 125 3.95 9.25 -6.85
N ALA A 126 3.00 8.32 -6.87
CA ALA A 126 2.65 7.51 -8.04
C ALA A 126 1.13 7.38 -8.21
N VAL A 127 0.70 7.32 -9.47
CA VAL A 127 -0.69 7.08 -9.87
C VAL A 127 -0.77 5.72 -10.55
N LEU A 128 -1.64 4.88 -10.02
CA LEU A 128 -1.96 3.56 -10.53
C LEU A 128 -3.38 3.54 -11.10
N LYS A 129 -3.64 2.62 -12.03
CA LYS A 129 -4.95 2.35 -12.59
C LYS A 129 -5.34 0.90 -12.33
N ILE A 130 -6.54 0.71 -11.82
CA ILE A 130 -7.16 -0.61 -11.67
C ILE A 130 -8.41 -0.73 -12.55
N LYS A 131 -8.66 -1.93 -13.06
CA LYS A 131 -9.87 -2.27 -13.81
C LYS A 131 -10.94 -2.82 -12.86
N ALA A 132 -11.42 -1.96 -11.95
CA ALA A 132 -12.55 -2.29 -11.10
C ALA A 132 -13.86 -2.03 -11.86
N LYS A 133 -14.78 -2.99 -11.83
CA LYS A 133 -16.19 -2.74 -12.17
C LYS A 133 -16.87 -2.30 -10.88
N GLY A 134 -17.55 -1.14 -10.94
CA GLY A 134 -18.34 -0.59 -9.84
C GLY A 134 -19.39 -1.56 -9.33
#